data_AF-A0A812JZ03-F1
#
_entry.id   AF-A0A812JZ03-F1
#
_cell.length_a   1.000
_cell.length_b   1.000
_cell.length_c   1.000
_cell.angle_alpha   90.00
_cell.angle_beta   90.00
_cell.angle_gamma   90.00
#
_symmetry.space_group_name_H-M   'P 1'
#
loop_
_entity.id
_entity.type
_entity.pdbx_description
1 polymer ?
#
loop_
_entity_poly.entity_id
_entity_poly.type
_entity_poly.pdbx_seq_one_letter_code
_entity_poly.pdbx_strand_id
1 'polypeptide(L)'
;MPVWHRMEGCAESLQRLCVSFAWLSPGQGEEARALLAELRALRACLAGFPDGNPETVALVQVPTSSNQALRSHSKVSLAALRARLAACTWEISSLRALCEDAEDRRHEALLAGVLGEAAALHVRLLQFREAHAKLAECLQLSPESQAAKSLARDCAIALGSRAEDVLGMGPRISWKEVTSVSAELKERLQGVGYTQESLPKAAGLPSMLHFVSNRGESLANALQARVRTGDVSQDLVDLVRLFLLRRLLPLQRVVALLGEEITSAFLRLKAFCLIVGPNSRVCSESEAAEMLSESQLPADLELFSAIALWPLEEDLLIATDYGDTQHSAHFEPVMYLSLDSYALVAAAPREPVQRVLDVCCGSGVQGIVALRTYAERATFVDINPRCLTFTRFNSALNGFYERASFIQGSVDTLNDLDLFQAILANPPFVPNPEHTAAAAAPLYSGAGCDGEAVHRAIFAKALHLLGNGGYLSTVAEVPNPESLATRVKDWIEEGQAEDGVRPDMTVKVFTGKRVPAEEYWRSATQERSELERRSYAEGLRAVGVHCMAEALVLARHDGRSELSHDVGSVVISDNVQRDQLWVDDEYLRTRVALCLLPS
;
A
#
# COMPACT_ATOMS: atom_id res chain seq x y z
N MET A 1 34.58 14.33 15.67
CA MET A 1 33.18 14.76 15.44
C MET A 1 32.35 13.54 15.09
N PRO A 2 31.12 13.43 15.61
CA PRO A 2 30.14 12.45 15.15
C PRO A 2 30.01 12.44 13.61
N VAL A 3 29.79 11.26 13.02
CA VAL A 3 29.68 11.09 11.56
C VAL A 3 28.58 11.98 10.96
N TRP A 4 27.47 12.15 11.67
CA TRP A 4 26.33 12.96 11.25
C TRP A 4 26.67 14.45 11.03
N HIS A 5 27.62 15.03 11.78
CA HIS A 5 28.06 16.42 11.52
C HIS A 5 28.75 16.56 10.16
N ARG A 6 29.51 15.54 9.73
CA ARG A 6 30.12 15.55 8.39
C ARG A 6 29.06 15.44 7.30
N MET A 7 28.00 14.65 7.53
CA MET A 7 26.84 14.56 6.63
C MET A 7 26.16 15.93 6.48
N GLU A 8 25.96 16.66 7.58
CA GLU A 8 25.37 18.01 7.55
C GLU A 8 26.22 19.01 6.79
N GLY A 9 27.53 19.05 7.04
CA GLY A 9 28.44 19.92 6.30
C GLY A 9 28.46 19.61 4.80
N CYS A 10 28.42 18.32 4.42
CA CYS A 10 28.28 17.93 3.01
C CYS A 10 26.92 18.36 2.43
N ALA A 11 25.83 18.21 3.19
CA ALA A 11 24.50 18.62 2.75
C ALA A 11 24.44 20.13 2.48
N GLU A 12 25.03 20.95 3.35
CA GLU A 12 25.11 22.41 3.16
C GLU A 12 25.93 22.79 1.92
N SER A 13 27.09 22.14 1.70
CA SER A 13 27.89 22.35 0.48
C SER A 13 27.12 21.97 -0.79
N LEU A 14 26.42 20.83 -0.78
CA LEU A 14 25.59 20.39 -1.91
C LEU A 14 24.41 21.35 -2.15
N GLN A 15 23.80 21.87 -1.10
CA GLN A 15 22.75 22.89 -1.22
C GLN A 15 23.29 24.19 -1.82
N ARG A 16 24.49 24.63 -1.44
CA ARG A 16 25.17 25.77 -2.08
C ARG A 16 25.41 25.50 -3.56
N LEU A 17 25.91 24.32 -3.93
CA LEU A 17 26.09 23.94 -5.33
C LEU A 17 24.79 23.99 -6.12
N CYS A 18 23.68 23.52 -5.55
CA CYS A 18 22.37 23.61 -6.19
C CYS A 18 22.01 25.06 -6.55
N VAL A 19 22.25 26.00 -5.63
CA VAL A 19 22.05 27.43 -5.88
C VAL A 19 23.01 27.92 -6.95
N SER A 20 24.31 27.61 -6.86
CA SER A 20 25.31 28.03 -7.83
C SER A 20 24.99 27.57 -9.26
N PHE A 21 24.56 26.32 -9.45
CA PHE A 21 24.11 25.83 -10.76
C PHE A 21 22.88 26.58 -11.28
N ALA A 22 21.94 26.97 -10.41
CA ALA A 22 20.74 27.71 -10.81
C ALA A 22 21.03 29.13 -11.30
N TRP A 23 22.15 29.74 -10.90
CA TRP A 23 22.59 31.06 -11.37
C TRP A 23 23.44 31.02 -12.64
N LEU A 24 23.90 29.84 -13.07
CA LEU A 24 24.70 29.71 -14.28
C LEU A 24 23.83 29.84 -15.54
N SER A 25 24.29 30.68 -16.45
CA SER A 25 23.71 30.81 -17.79
C SER A 25 24.30 29.78 -18.76
N PRO A 26 23.58 29.45 -19.86
CA PRO A 26 24.18 28.75 -20.99
C PRO A 26 25.43 29.50 -21.50
N GLY A 27 26.52 28.76 -21.77
CA GLY A 27 27.80 29.33 -22.23
C GLY A 27 28.88 29.53 -21.16
N GLN A 28 28.53 29.48 -19.86
CA GLN A 28 29.48 29.56 -18.74
C GLN A 28 30.15 28.19 -18.45
N GLY A 29 30.79 27.62 -19.46
CA GLY A 29 31.31 26.25 -19.40
C GLY A 29 32.51 26.07 -18.45
N GLU A 30 33.28 27.12 -18.16
CA GLU A 30 34.43 27.03 -17.26
C GLU A 30 34.01 27.00 -15.79
N GLU A 31 33.09 27.88 -15.41
CA GLU A 31 32.47 27.92 -14.09
C GLU A 31 31.70 26.62 -13.83
N ALA A 32 30.95 26.14 -14.81
CA ALA A 32 30.26 24.86 -14.69
C ALA A 32 31.22 23.68 -14.49
N ARG A 33 32.39 23.65 -15.16
CA ARG A 33 33.42 22.63 -14.94
C ARG A 33 33.94 22.64 -13.51
N ALA A 34 34.13 23.82 -12.92
CA ALA A 34 34.56 23.96 -11.53
C ALA A 34 33.49 23.42 -10.56
N LEU A 35 32.22 23.80 -10.74
CA LEU A 35 31.12 23.29 -9.92
C LEU A 35 30.92 21.78 -10.06
N LEU A 36 31.05 21.23 -11.27
CA LEU A 36 30.98 19.79 -11.52
C LEU A 36 32.15 19.04 -10.84
N ALA A 37 33.34 19.62 -10.80
CA ALA A 37 34.48 19.05 -10.10
C ALA A 37 34.24 19.04 -8.58
N GLU A 38 33.71 20.13 -8.01
CA GLU A 38 33.32 20.21 -6.60
C GLU A 38 32.23 19.19 -6.26
N LEU A 39 31.20 19.08 -7.11
CA LEU A 39 30.15 18.07 -6.97
C LEU A 39 30.77 16.67 -6.92
N ARG A 40 31.64 16.30 -7.88
CA ARG A 40 32.30 14.99 -7.90
C ARG A 40 33.12 14.73 -6.62
N ALA A 41 33.82 15.74 -6.11
CA ALA A 41 34.59 15.61 -4.86
C ALA A 41 33.69 15.35 -3.65
N LEU A 42 32.56 16.08 -3.53
CA LEU A 42 31.58 15.85 -2.48
C LEU A 42 30.95 14.46 -2.59
N ARG A 43 30.58 14.03 -3.80
CA ARG A 43 30.04 12.67 -4.05
C ARG A 43 31.03 11.57 -3.67
N ALA A 44 32.31 11.75 -3.97
CA ALA A 44 33.37 10.84 -3.55
C ALA A 44 33.51 10.79 -2.01
N CYS A 45 33.30 11.92 -1.32
CA CYS A 45 33.25 11.94 0.14
C CYS A 45 32.05 11.13 0.69
N LEU A 46 30.87 11.28 0.09
CA LEU A 46 29.66 10.53 0.46
C LEU A 46 29.84 9.02 0.32
N ALA A 47 30.51 8.57 -0.75
CA ALA A 47 30.81 7.16 -0.97
C ALA A 47 31.71 6.54 0.12
N GLY A 48 32.47 7.37 0.84
CA GLY A 48 33.34 6.94 1.94
C GLY A 48 32.69 6.95 3.32
N PHE A 49 31.38 7.19 3.43
CA PHE A 49 30.71 7.17 4.74
C PHE A 49 30.58 5.74 5.29
N PRO A 50 30.91 5.53 6.58
CA PRO A 50 30.94 4.20 7.19
C PRO A 50 29.55 3.56 7.32
N ASP A 51 28.49 4.37 7.32
CA ASP A 51 27.10 3.92 7.47
C ASP A 51 26.38 3.72 6.13
N GLY A 52 27.16 3.61 5.05
CA GLY A 52 26.67 3.47 3.67
C GLY A 52 26.70 4.79 2.90
N ASN A 53 26.64 4.68 1.56
CA ASN A 53 26.61 5.83 0.67
C ASN A 53 25.19 6.44 0.63
N PRO A 54 24.99 7.69 1.07
CA PRO A 54 23.68 8.36 0.99
C PRO A 54 23.10 8.43 -0.43
N GLU A 55 23.95 8.38 -1.47
CA GLU A 55 23.49 8.42 -2.86
C GLU A 55 22.91 7.11 -3.38
N THR A 56 23.08 5.99 -2.68
CA THR A 56 22.56 4.69 -3.13
C THR A 56 21.16 4.41 -2.60
N VAL A 57 20.59 5.31 -1.80
CA VAL A 57 19.21 5.19 -1.32
C VAL A 57 18.26 5.28 -2.51
N ALA A 58 17.50 4.22 -2.77
CA ALA A 58 16.63 4.13 -3.95
C ALA A 58 15.60 5.27 -3.98
N LEU A 59 14.90 5.51 -2.86
CA LEU A 59 13.89 6.56 -2.70
C LEU A 59 14.16 7.34 -1.43
N VAL A 60 14.27 8.66 -1.55
CA VAL A 60 14.60 9.51 -0.42
C VAL A 60 13.36 10.26 0.04
N GLN A 61 12.76 9.79 1.12
CA GLN A 61 11.72 10.53 1.83
C GLN A 61 12.36 11.41 2.92
N VAL A 62 11.72 12.52 3.27
CA VAL A 62 12.14 13.36 4.40
C VAL A 62 11.84 12.58 5.68
N PRO A 63 12.83 12.15 6.48
CA PRO A 63 12.55 11.39 7.68
C PRO A 63 12.02 12.35 8.74
N THR A 64 10.89 11.98 9.32
CA THR A 64 10.39 12.54 10.57
C THR A 64 11.08 11.90 11.80
N SER A 65 12.11 11.07 11.56
CA SER A 65 12.84 10.35 12.60
C SER A 65 13.36 11.28 13.69
N SER A 66 13.22 10.85 14.96
CA SER A 66 13.86 11.50 16.10
C SER A 66 15.36 11.19 16.17
N ASN A 67 15.87 10.23 15.39
CA ASN A 67 17.28 9.91 15.29
C ASN A 67 18.04 10.92 14.41
N GLN A 68 19.01 11.63 15.01
CA GLN A 68 19.79 12.67 14.33
C GLN A 68 20.60 12.14 13.14
N ALA A 69 21.20 10.95 13.24
CA ALA A 69 22.03 10.41 12.17
C ALA A 69 21.19 10.09 10.92
N LEU A 70 20.01 9.51 11.10
CA LEU A 70 19.07 9.25 10.00
C LEU A 70 18.57 10.54 9.35
N ARG A 71 18.21 11.55 10.15
CA ARG A 71 17.85 12.88 9.61
C ARG A 71 18.98 13.47 8.77
N SER A 72 20.21 13.48 9.30
CA SER A 72 21.36 14.00 8.57
C SER A 72 21.66 13.19 7.30
N HIS A 73 21.51 11.86 7.36
CA HIS A 73 21.68 10.97 6.22
C HIS A 73 20.68 11.28 5.09
N SER A 74 19.39 11.41 5.39
CA SER A 74 18.41 11.74 4.36
C SER A 74 18.52 13.18 3.89
N LYS A 75 18.90 14.13 4.76
CA LYS A 75 19.20 15.51 4.36
C LYS A 75 20.31 15.55 3.31
N VAL A 76 21.42 14.83 3.55
CA VAL A 76 22.54 14.79 2.58
C VAL A 76 22.18 14.00 1.33
N SER A 77 21.38 12.93 1.44
CA SER A 77 20.85 12.18 0.29
C SER A 77 20.01 13.08 -0.62
N LEU A 78 19.05 13.83 -0.06
CA LEU A 78 18.23 14.80 -0.81
C LEU A 78 19.08 15.91 -1.43
N ALA A 79 20.05 16.43 -0.69
CA ALA A 79 20.94 17.48 -1.18
C ALA A 79 21.79 16.99 -2.37
N ALA A 80 22.29 15.76 -2.31
CA ALA A 80 23.07 15.15 -3.39
C ALA A 80 22.23 14.99 -4.67
N LEU A 81 21.01 14.45 -4.55
CA LEU A 81 20.08 14.32 -5.68
C LEU A 81 19.74 15.67 -6.30
N ARG A 82 19.41 16.66 -5.48
CA ARG A 82 19.07 18.01 -5.94
C ARG A 82 20.26 18.71 -6.60
N ALA A 83 21.46 18.59 -6.04
CA ALA A 83 22.66 19.16 -6.63
C ALA A 83 22.98 18.55 -7.99
N ARG A 84 22.86 17.22 -8.13
CA ARG A 84 23.04 16.57 -9.44
C ARG A 84 21.95 16.98 -10.43
N LEU A 85 20.69 17.06 -9.99
CA LEU A 85 19.58 17.49 -10.83
C LEU A 85 19.74 18.95 -11.30
N ALA A 86 20.24 19.84 -10.45
CA ALA A 86 20.56 21.22 -10.81
C ALA A 86 21.66 21.27 -11.88
N ALA A 87 22.70 20.44 -11.74
CA ALA A 87 23.73 20.28 -12.77
C ALA A 87 23.14 19.77 -14.10
N CYS A 88 22.30 18.73 -14.07
CA CYS A 88 21.60 18.23 -15.28
C CYS A 88 20.75 19.33 -15.93
N THR A 89 20.09 20.17 -15.13
CA THR A 89 19.23 21.25 -15.63
C THR A 89 20.05 22.30 -16.39
N TRP A 90 21.23 22.66 -15.88
CA TRP A 90 22.17 23.53 -16.59
C TRP A 90 22.74 22.86 -17.85
N GLU A 91 23.12 21.58 -17.77
CA GLU A 91 23.62 20.78 -18.91
C GLU A 91 22.59 20.70 -20.03
N ILE A 92 21.31 20.43 -19.70
CA ILE A 92 20.18 20.43 -20.64
C ILE A 92 20.04 21.79 -21.32
N SER A 93 20.05 22.87 -20.54
CA SER A 93 19.89 24.23 -21.08
C SER A 93 21.04 24.61 -22.01
N SER A 94 22.27 24.21 -21.67
CA SER A 94 23.45 24.46 -22.49
C SER A 94 23.47 23.63 -23.76
N LEU A 95 23.09 22.35 -23.70
CA LEU A 95 23.01 21.48 -24.86
C LEU A 95 21.90 21.90 -25.83
N ARG A 96 20.74 22.37 -25.32
CA ARG A 96 19.68 22.91 -26.17
C ARG A 96 20.15 24.10 -27.01
N ALA A 97 20.87 25.05 -26.40
CA ALA A 97 21.45 26.18 -27.12
C ALA A 97 22.41 25.73 -28.23
N LEU A 98 23.18 24.67 -28.00
CA LEU A 98 24.10 24.11 -29.01
C LEU A 98 23.36 23.34 -30.13
N CYS A 99 22.21 22.74 -29.85
CA CYS A 99 21.38 22.06 -30.86
C CYS A 99 20.63 23.05 -31.76
N GLU A 100 20.28 24.24 -31.25
CA GLU A 100 19.64 25.30 -32.05
C GLU A 100 20.58 25.84 -33.14
N ASP A 101 21.89 25.84 -32.88
CA ASP A 101 22.92 26.42 -33.75
C ASP A 101 23.58 25.41 -34.72
N ALA A 102 23.36 24.09 -34.56
CA ALA A 102 24.05 23.07 -35.36
C ALA A 102 23.23 21.78 -35.56
N GLU A 103 23.21 21.24 -36.80
CA GLU A 103 22.73 19.88 -37.12
C GLU A 103 23.66 18.76 -36.61
N ASP A 104 24.27 18.90 -35.42
CA ASP A 104 25.15 17.89 -34.85
C ASP A 104 24.37 16.89 -33.99
N ARG A 105 24.06 15.73 -34.59
CA ARG A 105 23.43 14.58 -33.91
C ARG A 105 24.13 14.14 -32.62
N ARG A 106 25.41 14.50 -32.41
CA ARG A 106 26.12 14.21 -31.16
C ARG A 106 25.59 15.01 -29.98
N HIS A 107 25.19 16.27 -30.18
CA HIS A 107 24.60 17.09 -29.11
C HIS A 107 23.21 16.60 -28.74
N GLU A 108 22.40 16.17 -29.72
CA GLU A 108 21.10 15.55 -29.48
C GLU A 108 21.22 14.26 -28.66
N ALA A 109 22.18 13.39 -28.99
CA ALA A 109 22.43 12.16 -28.24
C ALA A 109 22.87 12.44 -26.80
N LEU A 110 23.73 13.44 -26.59
CA LEU A 110 24.13 13.88 -25.25
C LEU A 110 22.94 14.46 -24.47
N LEU A 111 22.12 15.29 -25.11
CA LEU A 111 20.92 15.88 -24.51
C LEU A 111 19.93 14.80 -24.08
N ALA A 112 19.68 13.80 -24.93
CA ALA A 112 18.85 12.65 -24.60
C ALA A 112 19.38 11.91 -23.36
N GLY A 113 20.69 11.70 -23.27
CA GLY A 113 21.35 11.08 -22.11
C GLY A 113 21.13 11.87 -20.81
N VAL A 114 21.35 13.19 -20.83
CA VAL A 114 21.18 14.06 -19.65
C VAL A 114 19.71 14.17 -19.25
N LEU A 115 18.77 14.22 -20.22
CA LEU A 115 17.33 14.18 -19.95
C LEU A 115 16.91 12.88 -19.24
N GLY A 116 17.44 11.74 -19.68
CA GLY A 116 17.20 10.44 -19.05
C GLY A 116 17.73 10.39 -17.61
N GLU A 117 18.93 10.91 -17.36
CA GLU A 117 19.48 11.01 -16.01
C GLU A 117 18.65 11.95 -15.12
N ALA A 118 18.27 13.13 -15.62
CA ALA A 118 17.42 14.08 -14.90
C ALA A 118 16.07 13.44 -14.54
N ALA A 119 15.47 12.67 -15.44
CA ALA A 119 14.23 11.95 -15.18
C ALA A 119 14.39 10.91 -14.07
N ALA A 120 15.47 10.10 -14.09
CA ALA A 120 15.75 9.14 -13.03
C ALA A 120 15.93 9.82 -11.66
N LEU A 121 16.58 10.99 -11.61
CA LEU A 121 16.70 11.77 -10.37
C LEU A 121 15.34 12.29 -9.88
N HIS A 122 14.49 12.79 -10.78
CA HIS A 122 13.13 13.19 -10.45
C HIS A 122 12.30 12.02 -9.88
N VAL A 123 12.38 10.82 -10.47
CA VAL A 123 11.71 9.62 -9.93
C VAL A 123 12.17 9.33 -8.50
N ARG A 124 13.47 9.41 -8.23
CA ARG A 124 14.03 9.19 -6.88
C ARG A 124 13.57 10.23 -5.86
N LEU A 125 13.16 11.41 -6.32
CA LEU A 125 12.56 12.50 -5.56
C LEU A 125 11.02 12.45 -5.51
N LEU A 126 10.40 11.39 -6.06
CA LEU A 126 8.94 11.23 -6.20
C LEU A 126 8.26 12.31 -7.07
N GLN A 127 9.03 12.95 -7.96
CA GLN A 127 8.62 14.01 -8.89
C GLN A 127 8.27 13.41 -10.26
N PHE A 128 7.26 12.54 -10.29
CA PHE A 128 6.94 11.74 -11.48
C PHE A 128 6.45 12.58 -12.66
N ARG A 129 5.83 13.74 -12.42
CA ARG A 129 5.35 14.64 -13.49
C ARG A 129 6.52 15.26 -14.24
N GLU A 130 7.50 15.75 -13.50
CA GLU A 130 8.73 16.32 -14.02
C GLU A 130 9.57 15.25 -14.72
N ALA A 131 9.70 14.06 -14.12
CA ALA A 131 10.37 12.92 -14.74
C ALA A 131 9.73 12.56 -16.09
N HIS A 132 8.40 12.46 -16.12
CA HIS A 132 7.64 12.12 -17.33
C HIS A 132 7.84 13.16 -18.44
N ALA A 133 7.82 14.46 -18.10
CA ALA A 133 8.09 15.53 -19.07
C ALA A 133 9.51 15.43 -19.67
N LYS A 134 10.53 15.13 -18.86
CA LYS A 134 11.90 14.94 -19.34
C LYS A 134 12.04 13.70 -20.21
N LEU A 135 11.32 12.62 -19.90
CA LEU A 135 11.32 11.39 -20.68
C LEU A 135 10.62 11.57 -22.03
N ALA A 136 9.53 12.34 -22.09
CA ALA A 136 8.87 12.66 -23.35
C ALA A 136 9.81 13.38 -24.33
N GLU A 137 10.60 14.34 -23.84
CA GLU A 137 11.64 15.00 -24.64
C GLU A 137 12.80 14.04 -24.99
N CYS A 138 13.26 13.24 -24.04
CA CYS A 138 14.29 12.21 -24.27
C CYS A 138 13.90 11.25 -25.39
N LEU A 139 12.64 10.80 -25.42
CA LEU A 139 12.11 9.87 -26.42
C LEU A 139 11.85 10.52 -27.79
N GLN A 140 11.71 11.85 -27.87
CA GLN A 140 11.72 12.56 -29.15
C GLN A 140 13.11 12.53 -29.79
N LEU A 141 14.17 12.61 -28.98
CA LEU A 141 15.57 12.61 -29.43
C LEU A 141 16.16 11.21 -29.61
N SER A 142 15.73 10.24 -28.80
CA SER A 142 16.15 8.83 -28.85
C SER A 142 14.94 7.87 -28.73
N PRO A 143 14.13 7.74 -29.79
CA PRO A 143 12.92 6.90 -29.78
C PRO A 143 13.19 5.41 -29.55
N GLU A 144 14.41 4.93 -29.76
CA GLU A 144 14.82 3.54 -29.58
C GLU A 144 15.16 3.16 -28.13
N SER A 145 15.34 4.14 -27.24
CA SER A 145 15.77 3.92 -25.85
C SER A 145 14.73 3.13 -25.04
N GLN A 146 15.01 1.85 -24.81
CA GLN A 146 14.12 0.97 -24.02
C GLN A 146 14.08 1.37 -22.54
N ALA A 147 15.20 1.87 -22.00
CA ALA A 147 15.26 2.36 -20.62
C ALA A 147 14.35 3.58 -20.42
N ALA A 148 14.38 4.54 -21.35
CA ALA A 148 13.50 5.71 -21.29
C ALA A 148 12.03 5.33 -21.45
N LYS A 149 11.70 4.40 -22.35
CA LYS A 149 10.32 3.88 -22.49
C LYS A 149 9.82 3.22 -21.23
N SER A 150 10.64 2.36 -20.61
CA SER A 150 10.30 1.68 -19.36
C SER A 150 10.05 2.70 -18.25
N LEU A 151 10.98 3.65 -18.05
CA LEU A 151 10.85 4.64 -17.00
C LEU A 151 9.66 5.60 -17.24
N ALA A 152 9.35 5.93 -18.49
CA ALA A 152 8.21 6.77 -18.85
C ALA A 152 6.89 6.08 -18.48
N ARG A 153 6.81 4.77 -18.77
CA ARG A 153 5.69 3.92 -18.36
C ARG A 153 5.56 3.86 -16.84
N ASP A 154 6.65 3.65 -16.11
CA ASP A 154 6.62 3.61 -14.64
C ASP A 154 6.15 4.95 -14.06
N CYS A 155 6.60 6.08 -14.64
CA CYS A 155 6.11 7.41 -14.26
C CYS A 155 4.62 7.58 -14.55
N ALA A 156 4.14 7.12 -15.70
CA ALA A 156 2.72 7.18 -16.06
C ALA A 156 1.85 6.37 -15.09
N ILE A 157 2.30 5.17 -14.72
CA ILE A 157 1.66 4.32 -13.72
C ILE A 157 1.62 5.02 -12.36
N ALA A 158 2.74 5.60 -11.93
CA ALA A 158 2.81 6.34 -10.67
C ALA A 158 1.89 7.56 -10.66
N LEU A 159 1.77 8.29 -11.77
CA LEU A 159 0.90 9.45 -11.90
C LEU A 159 -0.60 9.07 -11.84
N GLY A 160 -1.00 8.00 -12.52
CA GLY A 160 -2.40 7.54 -12.49
C GLY A 160 -2.79 6.86 -11.18
N SER A 161 -1.92 6.01 -10.62
CA SER A 161 -2.21 5.25 -9.39
C SER A 161 -2.21 6.13 -8.13
N ARG A 162 -1.54 7.30 -8.17
CA ARG A 162 -1.46 8.25 -7.03
C ARG A 162 -2.44 9.42 -7.15
N ALA A 163 -3.45 9.32 -8.01
CA ALA A 163 -4.52 10.31 -8.03
C ALA A 163 -5.41 10.15 -6.78
N GLU A 164 -5.56 11.24 -6.01
CA GLU A 164 -6.35 11.23 -4.77
C GLU A 164 -7.83 10.90 -4.99
N ASP A 165 -8.35 11.19 -6.19
CA ASP A 165 -9.74 11.00 -6.57
C ASP A 165 -10.01 9.66 -7.31
N VAL A 166 -9.08 8.70 -7.25
CA VAL A 166 -9.35 7.31 -7.68
C VAL A 166 -10.53 6.75 -6.89
N LEU A 167 -11.53 6.24 -7.61
CA LEU A 167 -12.84 5.81 -7.09
C LEU A 167 -13.66 6.92 -6.40
N GLY A 168 -13.21 8.17 -6.49
CA GLY A 168 -13.90 9.32 -5.94
C GLY A 168 -15.18 9.62 -6.70
N MET A 169 -16.31 9.65 -5.99
CA MET A 169 -17.59 10.07 -6.57
C MET A 169 -17.62 11.57 -6.87
N GLY A 170 -18.43 11.95 -7.85
CA GLY A 170 -18.66 13.34 -8.22
C GLY A 170 -19.75 13.44 -9.27
N PRO A 171 -19.87 14.54 -10.03
CA PRO A 171 -20.82 14.63 -11.14
C PRO A 171 -20.55 13.60 -12.26
N ARG A 172 -19.44 12.87 -12.19
CA ARG A 172 -18.92 11.93 -13.19
C ARG A 172 -19.62 10.57 -13.19
N ILE A 173 -19.98 10.07 -12.00
CA ILE A 173 -20.58 8.75 -11.81
C ILE A 173 -21.28 8.67 -10.45
N SER A 174 -22.38 7.91 -10.40
CA SER A 174 -23.16 7.67 -9.17
C SER A 174 -22.99 6.24 -8.65
N TRP A 175 -23.26 6.02 -7.37
CA TRP A 175 -23.27 4.67 -6.79
C TRP A 175 -24.26 3.73 -7.50
N LYS A 176 -25.41 4.25 -7.91
CA LYS A 176 -26.42 3.49 -8.67
C LYS A 176 -25.84 2.95 -9.98
N GLU A 177 -25.00 3.73 -10.63
CA GLU A 177 -24.35 3.37 -11.89
C GLU A 177 -23.22 2.36 -11.67
N VAL A 178 -22.43 2.51 -10.59
CA VAL A 178 -21.47 1.47 -10.18
C VAL A 178 -22.18 0.14 -9.93
N THR A 179 -23.32 0.18 -9.23
CA THR A 179 -24.14 -1.01 -8.98
C THR A 179 -24.77 -1.58 -10.24
N SER A 180 -25.09 -0.77 -11.27
CA SER A 180 -25.67 -1.30 -12.50
C SER A 180 -24.66 -2.08 -13.34
N VAL A 181 -23.39 -1.67 -13.35
CA VAL A 181 -22.33 -2.38 -14.09
C VAL A 181 -21.68 -3.52 -13.31
N SER A 182 -21.91 -3.61 -11.99
CA SER A 182 -21.22 -4.59 -11.14
C SER A 182 -21.62 -6.03 -11.39
N ALA A 183 -22.90 -6.28 -11.69
CA ALA A 183 -23.40 -7.62 -12.01
C ALA A 183 -22.75 -8.17 -13.28
N GLU A 184 -22.70 -7.35 -14.34
CA GLU A 184 -22.05 -7.73 -15.61
C GLU A 184 -20.54 -7.91 -15.42
N LEU A 185 -19.88 -7.04 -14.63
CA LEU A 185 -18.46 -7.21 -14.30
C LEU A 185 -18.19 -8.57 -13.64
N LYS A 186 -18.96 -8.91 -12.61
CA LYS A 186 -18.83 -10.19 -11.91
C LYS A 186 -19.04 -11.37 -12.86
N GLU A 187 -20.10 -11.33 -13.67
CA GLU A 187 -20.40 -12.39 -14.65
C GLU A 187 -19.25 -12.59 -15.64
N ARG A 188 -18.72 -11.51 -16.22
CA ARG A 188 -17.59 -11.57 -17.17
C ARG A 188 -16.33 -12.14 -16.53
N LEU A 189 -15.98 -11.67 -15.33
CA LEU A 189 -14.81 -12.15 -14.60
C LEU A 189 -14.95 -13.63 -14.23
N GLN A 190 -16.11 -14.04 -13.72
CA GLN A 190 -16.39 -15.44 -13.38
C GLN A 190 -16.38 -16.35 -14.61
N GLY A 191 -16.95 -15.89 -15.73
CA GLY A 191 -17.04 -16.64 -16.99
C GLY A 191 -15.69 -17.04 -17.58
N VAL A 192 -14.63 -16.28 -17.28
CA VAL A 192 -13.25 -16.58 -17.71
C VAL A 192 -12.40 -17.21 -16.60
N GLY A 193 -12.99 -17.53 -15.44
CA GLY A 193 -12.30 -18.18 -14.32
C GLY A 193 -11.51 -17.22 -13.43
N TYR A 194 -11.80 -15.92 -13.45
CA TYR A 194 -11.21 -14.96 -12.51
C TYR A 194 -11.91 -15.06 -11.14
N THR A 195 -11.58 -16.11 -10.39
CA THR A 195 -12.20 -16.42 -9.09
C THR A 195 -11.15 -16.81 -8.06
N GLN A 196 -11.50 -16.73 -6.77
CA GLN A 196 -10.61 -17.13 -5.67
C GLN A 196 -10.15 -18.60 -5.81
N GLU A 197 -11.01 -19.48 -6.32
CA GLU A 197 -10.70 -20.90 -6.49
C GLU A 197 -9.84 -21.19 -7.73
N SER A 198 -10.13 -20.54 -8.85
CA SER A 198 -9.48 -20.84 -10.13
C SER A 198 -8.13 -20.16 -10.27
N LEU A 199 -7.91 -18.97 -9.70
CA LEU A 199 -6.66 -18.23 -9.85
C LEU A 199 -5.43 -19.00 -9.35
N PRO A 200 -5.42 -19.59 -8.13
CA PRO A 200 -4.28 -20.38 -7.67
C PRO A 200 -4.04 -21.60 -8.56
N LYS A 201 -5.11 -22.30 -8.92
CA LYS A 201 -5.05 -23.46 -9.83
C LYS A 201 -4.48 -23.09 -11.18
N ALA A 202 -4.84 -21.94 -11.74
CA ALA A 202 -4.28 -21.41 -13.00
C ALA A 202 -2.81 -21.03 -12.86
N ALA A 203 -2.39 -20.53 -11.70
CA ALA A 203 -0.99 -20.22 -11.41
C ALA A 203 -0.13 -21.46 -11.06
N GLY A 204 -0.74 -22.63 -10.84
CA GLY A 204 -0.03 -23.81 -10.35
C GLY A 204 0.34 -23.72 -8.87
N LEU A 205 -0.42 -22.92 -8.11
CA LEU A 205 -0.23 -22.68 -6.69
C LEU A 205 -1.31 -23.41 -5.88
N PRO A 206 -0.98 -23.87 -4.66
CA PRO A 206 -1.88 -24.75 -3.89
C PRO A 206 -3.08 -24.01 -3.28
N SER A 207 -2.98 -22.70 -3.03
CA SER A 207 -4.09 -21.92 -2.45
C SER A 207 -4.01 -20.43 -2.79
N MET A 208 -5.11 -19.70 -2.52
CA MET A 208 -5.15 -18.24 -2.68
C MET A 208 -4.10 -17.53 -1.83
N LEU A 209 -3.81 -18.05 -0.64
CA LEU A 209 -2.78 -17.49 0.25
C LEU A 209 -1.39 -17.56 -0.39
N HIS A 210 -1.08 -18.66 -1.10
CA HIS A 210 0.16 -18.78 -1.86
C HIS A 210 0.18 -17.84 -3.07
N PHE A 211 -0.97 -17.65 -3.73
CA PHE A 211 -1.10 -16.70 -4.84
C PHE A 211 -0.83 -15.26 -4.37
N VAL A 212 -1.43 -14.86 -3.26
CA VAL A 212 -1.26 -13.53 -2.63
C VAL A 212 0.20 -13.28 -2.27
N SER A 213 0.96 -14.31 -1.88
CA SER A 213 2.40 -14.20 -1.57
C SER A 213 3.32 -14.19 -2.79
N ASN A 214 2.85 -14.57 -3.97
CA ASN A 214 3.66 -14.72 -5.20
C ASN A 214 3.27 -13.69 -6.28
N ARG A 215 3.42 -12.40 -5.99
CA ARG A 215 2.98 -11.31 -6.90
C ARG A 215 4.16 -10.67 -7.61
N GLY A 216 4.38 -11.05 -8.86
CA GLY A 216 5.46 -10.48 -9.66
C GLY A 216 5.57 -11.10 -11.05
N GLU A 217 6.69 -10.80 -11.72
CA GLU A 217 6.99 -11.33 -13.06
C GLU A 217 6.99 -12.86 -13.12
N SER A 218 7.39 -13.53 -12.04
CA SER A 218 7.36 -15.00 -11.94
C SER A 218 5.94 -15.55 -12.15
N LEU A 219 4.93 -14.92 -11.54
CA LEU A 219 3.53 -15.30 -11.71
C LEU A 219 3.03 -15.05 -13.13
N ALA A 220 3.36 -13.89 -13.70
CA ALA A 220 3.00 -13.55 -15.07
C ALA A 220 3.55 -14.59 -16.07
N ASN A 221 4.83 -14.94 -15.90
CA ASN A 221 5.51 -15.91 -16.74
C ASN A 221 4.94 -17.33 -16.57
N ALA A 222 4.61 -17.73 -15.34
CA ALA A 222 3.99 -19.02 -15.06
C ALA A 222 2.61 -19.15 -15.73
N LEU A 223 1.76 -18.13 -15.62
CA LEU A 223 0.46 -18.10 -16.28
C LEU A 223 0.60 -18.11 -17.81
N GLN A 224 1.50 -17.30 -18.36
CA GLN A 224 1.71 -17.23 -19.80
C GLN A 224 2.24 -18.55 -20.39
N ALA A 225 3.08 -19.27 -19.65
CA ALA A 225 3.56 -20.59 -20.05
C ALA A 225 2.41 -21.60 -20.18
N ARG A 226 1.40 -21.50 -19.31
CA ARG A 226 0.23 -22.39 -19.29
C ARG A 226 -0.84 -22.06 -20.33
N VAL A 227 -0.84 -20.83 -20.86
CA VAL A 227 -1.61 -20.53 -22.08
C VAL A 227 -1.08 -21.35 -23.26
N ARG A 228 0.25 -21.51 -23.36
CA ARG A 228 0.87 -22.26 -24.47
C ARG A 228 0.55 -23.75 -24.44
N THR A 229 0.24 -24.29 -23.26
CA THR A 229 -0.17 -25.69 -23.07
C THR A 229 -1.68 -25.89 -23.21
N GLY A 230 -2.46 -24.79 -23.29
CA GLY A 230 -3.92 -24.82 -23.37
C GLY A 230 -4.64 -24.98 -22.03
N ASP A 231 -3.92 -24.96 -20.91
CA ASP A 231 -4.48 -25.17 -19.56
C ASP A 231 -5.20 -23.93 -19.02
N VAL A 232 -4.88 -22.75 -19.55
CA VAL A 232 -5.39 -21.45 -19.09
C VAL A 232 -5.73 -20.60 -20.31
N SER A 233 -6.86 -19.88 -20.27
CA SER A 233 -7.25 -18.97 -21.36
C SER A 233 -6.39 -17.71 -21.38
N GLN A 234 -6.16 -17.14 -22.57
CA GLN A 234 -5.48 -15.83 -22.67
C GLN A 234 -6.30 -14.72 -22.00
N ASP A 235 -7.63 -14.81 -22.00
CA ASP A 235 -8.53 -13.86 -21.35
C ASP A 235 -8.27 -13.79 -19.83
N LEU A 236 -8.12 -14.94 -19.16
CA LEU A 236 -7.79 -14.97 -17.73
C LEU A 236 -6.42 -14.34 -17.45
N VAL A 237 -5.42 -14.67 -18.26
CA VAL A 237 -4.06 -14.11 -18.11
C VAL A 237 -4.08 -12.59 -18.30
N ASP A 238 -4.81 -12.08 -19.28
CA ASP A 238 -4.92 -10.65 -19.52
C ASP A 238 -5.61 -9.94 -18.34
N LEU A 239 -6.66 -10.51 -17.76
CA LEU A 239 -7.31 -9.94 -16.57
C LEU A 239 -6.41 -9.98 -15.33
N VAL A 240 -5.64 -11.04 -15.12
CA VAL A 240 -4.63 -11.08 -14.04
C VAL A 240 -3.55 -10.03 -14.27
N ARG A 241 -3.10 -9.87 -15.52
CA ARG A 241 -2.13 -8.84 -15.90
C ARG A 241 -2.68 -7.44 -15.64
N LEU A 242 -3.91 -7.17 -16.03
CA LEU A 242 -4.58 -5.89 -15.83
C LEU A 242 -4.80 -5.59 -14.35
N PHE A 243 -5.51 -6.46 -13.64
CA PHE A 243 -6.01 -6.18 -12.29
C PHE A 243 -5.07 -6.60 -11.17
N LEU A 244 -4.28 -7.68 -11.26
CA LEU A 244 -3.45 -8.14 -10.13
C LEU A 244 -1.97 -7.78 -10.28
N LEU A 245 -1.52 -7.48 -11.49
CA LEU A 245 -0.11 -7.20 -11.80
C LEU A 245 0.14 -5.80 -12.37
N ARG A 246 -0.90 -4.96 -12.50
CA ARG A 246 -0.86 -3.59 -13.04
C ARG A 246 -0.11 -3.48 -14.37
N ARG A 247 -0.44 -4.34 -15.33
CA ARG A 247 0.17 -4.32 -16.67
C ARG A 247 -0.73 -3.63 -17.66
N LEU A 248 -0.09 -2.95 -18.60
CA LEU A 248 -0.78 -2.29 -19.70
C LEU A 248 -1.39 -3.34 -20.62
N LEU A 249 -2.60 -3.04 -21.09
CA LEU A 249 -3.26 -3.75 -22.17
C LEU A 249 -3.76 -2.75 -23.22
N PRO A 250 -3.82 -3.13 -24.51
CA PRO A 250 -4.50 -2.34 -25.51
C PRO A 250 -5.95 -2.05 -25.10
N LEU A 251 -6.43 -0.82 -25.28
CA LEU A 251 -7.80 -0.42 -24.92
C LEU A 251 -8.84 -1.34 -25.57
N GLN A 252 -8.66 -1.66 -26.85
CA GLN A 252 -9.56 -2.57 -27.58
C GLN A 252 -9.65 -3.96 -26.93
N ARG A 253 -8.52 -4.45 -26.37
CA ARG A 253 -8.49 -5.73 -25.67
C ARG A 253 -9.28 -5.66 -24.36
N VAL A 254 -9.16 -4.57 -23.62
CA VAL A 254 -9.93 -4.37 -22.38
C VAL A 254 -11.42 -4.24 -22.68
N VAL A 255 -11.81 -3.50 -23.71
CA VAL A 255 -13.22 -3.41 -24.16
C VAL A 255 -13.75 -4.78 -24.59
N ALA A 256 -12.96 -5.60 -25.27
CA ALA A 256 -13.37 -6.95 -25.63
C ALA A 256 -13.60 -7.86 -24.39
N LEU A 257 -12.78 -7.70 -23.34
CA LEU A 257 -12.89 -8.48 -22.11
C LEU A 257 -14.06 -8.02 -21.22
N LEU A 258 -14.21 -6.70 -21.05
CA LEU A 258 -15.09 -6.12 -20.03
C LEU A 258 -16.35 -5.45 -20.61
N GLY A 259 -16.39 -5.15 -21.91
CA GLY A 259 -17.45 -4.35 -22.52
C GLY A 259 -17.25 -2.84 -22.35
N GLU A 260 -17.93 -2.08 -23.20
CA GLU A 260 -17.79 -0.62 -23.28
C GLU A 260 -18.32 0.09 -22.03
N GLU A 261 -19.47 -0.34 -21.49
CA GLU A 261 -20.09 0.29 -20.32
C GLU A 261 -19.18 0.20 -19.09
N ILE A 262 -18.63 -0.99 -18.81
CA ILE A 262 -17.72 -1.23 -17.70
C ILE A 262 -16.44 -0.43 -17.88
N THR A 263 -15.86 -0.44 -19.08
CA THR A 263 -14.62 0.27 -19.40
C THR A 263 -14.81 1.78 -19.22
N SER A 264 -15.92 2.32 -19.70
CA SER A 264 -16.29 3.74 -19.54
C SER A 264 -16.52 4.11 -18.08
N ALA A 265 -17.23 3.28 -17.31
CA ALA A 265 -17.43 3.51 -15.88
C ALA A 265 -16.10 3.53 -15.12
N PHE A 266 -15.19 2.58 -15.41
CA PHE A 266 -13.89 2.50 -14.75
C PHE A 266 -12.95 3.67 -15.13
N LEU A 267 -13.03 4.19 -16.36
CA LEU A 267 -12.31 5.40 -16.75
C LEU A 267 -12.83 6.65 -16.00
N ARG A 268 -14.14 6.81 -15.87
CA ARG A 268 -14.75 7.93 -15.10
C ARG A 268 -14.48 7.84 -13.60
N LEU A 269 -14.33 6.63 -13.08
CA LEU A 269 -13.87 6.36 -11.71
C LEU A 269 -12.36 6.55 -11.52
N LYS A 270 -11.61 6.77 -12.61
CA LYS A 270 -10.14 6.71 -12.64
C LYS A 270 -9.56 5.38 -12.11
N ALA A 271 -10.39 4.32 -12.09
CA ALA A 271 -9.94 2.95 -11.86
C ALA A 271 -9.11 2.45 -13.04
N PHE A 272 -9.40 2.93 -14.25
CA PHE A 272 -8.53 2.80 -15.42
C PHE A 272 -7.88 4.12 -15.77
N CYS A 273 -6.62 4.04 -16.21
CA CYS A 273 -5.85 5.17 -16.69
C CYS A 273 -5.40 4.90 -18.12
N LEU A 274 -5.86 5.74 -19.05
CA LEU A 274 -5.55 5.65 -20.46
C LEU A 274 -4.18 6.28 -20.74
N ILE A 275 -3.38 5.60 -21.56
CA ILE A 275 -2.03 5.96 -21.97
C ILE A 275 -1.96 6.03 -23.51
N VAL A 276 -1.30 7.07 -24.03
CA VAL A 276 -1.10 7.28 -25.47
C VAL A 276 0.38 7.17 -25.85
N GLY A 277 0.64 6.42 -26.93
CA GLY A 277 1.83 6.53 -27.76
C GLY A 277 3.13 6.03 -27.11
N PRO A 278 4.27 6.17 -27.82
CA PRO A 278 5.57 5.66 -27.36
C PRO A 278 6.08 6.33 -26.08
N ASN A 279 5.53 7.49 -25.72
CA ASN A 279 5.94 8.29 -24.57
C ASN A 279 5.14 7.97 -23.29
N SER A 280 4.25 6.98 -23.35
CA SER A 280 3.40 6.59 -22.22
C SER A 280 2.67 7.78 -21.58
N ARG A 281 2.08 8.67 -22.37
CA ARG A 281 1.41 9.88 -21.85
C ARG A 281 0.05 9.52 -21.24
N VAL A 282 -0.17 9.87 -19.98
CA VAL A 282 -1.48 9.72 -19.33
C VAL A 282 -2.48 10.72 -19.92
N CYS A 283 -3.65 10.24 -20.35
CA CYS A 283 -4.75 11.10 -20.80
C CYS A 283 -5.43 11.81 -19.62
N SER A 284 -5.85 13.04 -19.86
CA SER A 284 -6.89 13.67 -19.06
C SER A 284 -8.24 12.98 -19.27
N GLU A 285 -9.16 13.23 -18.35
CA GLU A 285 -10.52 12.68 -18.41
C GLU A 285 -11.27 13.12 -19.68
N SER A 286 -11.15 14.40 -20.05
CA SER A 286 -11.76 14.94 -21.27
C SER A 286 -11.21 14.30 -22.53
N GLU A 287 -9.88 14.09 -22.60
CA GLU A 287 -9.25 13.41 -23.73
C GLU A 287 -9.69 11.95 -23.83
N ALA A 288 -9.77 11.24 -22.71
CA ALA A 288 -10.22 9.86 -22.70
C ALA A 288 -11.69 9.74 -23.16
N ALA A 289 -12.57 10.64 -22.71
CA ALA A 289 -13.97 10.66 -23.13
C ALA A 289 -14.12 10.99 -24.63
N GLU A 290 -13.36 11.95 -25.15
CA GLU A 290 -13.34 12.30 -26.57
C GLU A 290 -12.88 11.11 -27.41
N MET A 291 -11.76 10.48 -27.05
CA MET A 291 -11.21 9.32 -27.75
C MET A 291 -12.18 8.13 -27.75
N LEU A 292 -12.87 7.86 -26.64
CA LEU A 292 -13.87 6.78 -26.57
C LEU A 292 -15.12 7.06 -27.41
N SER A 293 -15.40 8.32 -27.73
CA SER A 293 -16.53 8.69 -28.59
C SER A 293 -16.22 8.56 -30.09
N GLU A 294 -14.95 8.38 -30.45
CA GLU A 294 -14.53 8.20 -31.83
C GLU A 294 -14.90 6.81 -32.35
N SER A 295 -15.34 6.72 -33.60
CA SER A 295 -15.71 5.45 -34.23
C SER A 295 -14.51 4.52 -34.47
N GLN A 296 -13.28 5.05 -34.45
CA GLN A 296 -12.06 4.29 -34.65
C GLN A 296 -10.98 4.73 -33.66
N LEU A 297 -10.77 3.92 -32.62
CA LEU A 297 -9.76 4.18 -31.60
C LEU A 297 -8.34 4.14 -32.20
N PRO A 298 -7.46 5.09 -31.85
CA PRO A 298 -6.04 5.01 -32.19
C PRO A 298 -5.41 3.68 -31.73
N ALA A 299 -4.55 3.11 -32.58
CA ALA A 299 -3.98 1.78 -32.35
C ALA A 299 -2.95 1.73 -31.20
N ASP A 300 -2.47 2.89 -30.75
CA ASP A 300 -1.47 3.07 -29.70
C ASP A 300 -2.07 3.41 -28.33
N LEU A 301 -3.38 3.24 -28.16
CA LEU A 301 -4.05 3.38 -26.88
C LEU A 301 -3.90 2.12 -26.04
N GLU A 302 -3.22 2.28 -24.92
CA GLU A 302 -3.11 1.26 -23.88
C GLU A 302 -3.72 1.81 -22.58
N LEU A 303 -4.13 0.92 -21.68
CA LEU A 303 -4.54 1.31 -20.34
C LEU A 303 -3.98 0.36 -19.30
N PHE A 304 -3.88 0.84 -18.07
CA PHE A 304 -3.62 0.02 -16.90
C PHE A 304 -4.69 0.29 -15.85
N SER A 305 -4.82 -0.64 -14.90
CA SER A 305 -5.68 -0.46 -13.73
C SER A 305 -4.94 0.29 -12.63
N ALA A 306 -5.52 1.39 -12.14
CA ALA A 306 -5.03 2.12 -10.97
C ALA A 306 -5.34 1.38 -9.67
N ILE A 307 -6.29 0.43 -9.70
CA ILE A 307 -6.70 -0.41 -8.56
C ILE A 307 -6.37 -1.87 -8.81
N ALA A 308 -6.01 -2.60 -7.75
CA ALA A 308 -6.05 -4.04 -7.78
C ALA A 308 -7.47 -4.53 -7.51
N LEU A 309 -7.94 -5.58 -8.20
CA LEU A 309 -9.29 -6.12 -8.04
C LEU A 309 -9.25 -7.59 -7.62
N TRP A 310 -9.54 -7.88 -6.38
CA TRP A 310 -9.38 -9.20 -5.77
C TRP A 310 -10.69 -9.99 -5.75
N PRO A 311 -10.74 -11.21 -6.32
CA PRO A 311 -11.85 -12.10 -6.06
C PRO A 311 -11.70 -12.70 -4.65
N LEU A 312 -12.79 -12.69 -3.90
CA LEU A 312 -12.86 -13.17 -2.53
C LEU A 312 -14.21 -13.85 -2.29
N GLU A 313 -14.26 -14.87 -1.44
CA GLU A 313 -15.46 -15.56 -0.90
C GLU A 313 -16.64 -15.63 -1.90
N GLU A 314 -16.73 -16.74 -2.63
CA GLU A 314 -17.72 -16.98 -3.68
C GLU A 314 -17.62 -15.97 -4.84
N ASP A 315 -18.31 -14.83 -4.71
CA ASP A 315 -18.58 -13.87 -5.76
C ASP A 315 -18.15 -12.43 -5.43
N LEU A 316 -17.49 -12.20 -4.29
CA LEU A 316 -17.07 -10.85 -3.92
C LEU A 316 -15.88 -10.38 -4.75
N LEU A 317 -15.87 -9.08 -5.03
CA LEU A 317 -14.75 -8.37 -5.62
C LEU A 317 -14.34 -7.23 -4.70
N ILE A 318 -13.05 -7.13 -4.37
CA ILE A 318 -12.51 -6.11 -3.48
C ILE A 318 -11.43 -5.32 -4.21
N ALA A 319 -11.67 -4.02 -4.39
CA ALA A 319 -10.67 -3.09 -4.91
C ALA A 319 -9.72 -2.63 -3.80
N THR A 320 -8.42 -2.56 -4.10
CA THR A 320 -7.36 -2.00 -3.24
C THR A 320 -6.35 -1.22 -4.08
N ASP A 321 -5.40 -0.51 -3.47
CA ASP A 321 -4.18 -0.16 -4.22
C ASP A 321 -3.30 -1.40 -4.42
N TYR A 322 -2.29 -1.28 -5.27
CA TYR A 322 -1.22 -2.26 -5.40
C TYR A 322 -0.17 -2.08 -4.30
N GLY A 323 0.49 -3.17 -3.89
CA GLY A 323 1.44 -3.13 -2.77
C GLY A 323 2.75 -2.36 -3.01
N ASP A 324 3.02 -1.98 -4.25
CA ASP A 324 4.11 -1.09 -4.65
C ASP A 324 3.66 0.38 -4.83
N THR A 325 2.41 0.71 -4.47
CA THR A 325 1.90 2.09 -4.53
C THR A 325 2.53 2.91 -3.40
N GLN A 326 3.30 3.93 -3.77
CA GLN A 326 4.14 4.67 -2.83
C GLN A 326 3.38 5.78 -2.09
N HIS A 327 3.53 5.81 -0.76
CA HIS A 327 3.10 6.94 0.07
C HIS A 327 3.95 8.20 -0.19
N SER A 328 3.38 9.36 0.12
CA SER A 328 4.11 10.61 0.24
C SER A 328 3.42 11.55 1.23
N ALA A 329 4.04 12.69 1.55
CA ALA A 329 3.45 13.71 2.41
C ALA A 329 2.06 14.23 1.96
N HIS A 330 1.67 13.99 0.70
CA HIS A 330 0.39 14.40 0.13
C HIS A 330 -0.43 13.21 -0.40
N PHE A 331 -0.05 11.96 -0.10
CA PHE A 331 -0.77 10.81 -0.63
C PHE A 331 -0.65 9.60 0.30
N GLU A 332 -1.80 9.13 0.78
CA GLU A 332 -1.92 7.93 1.61
C GLU A 332 -2.55 6.76 0.83
N PRO A 333 -1.79 5.68 0.55
CA PRO A 333 -2.30 4.49 -0.12
C PRO A 333 -3.29 3.72 0.76
N VAL A 334 -4.17 2.95 0.13
CA VAL A 334 -5.08 2.00 0.77
C VAL A 334 -4.44 0.61 0.73
N MET A 335 -4.37 -0.05 1.89
CA MET A 335 -3.71 -1.36 2.02
C MET A 335 -4.25 -2.38 1.02
N TYR A 336 -3.35 -3.11 0.38
CA TYR A 336 -3.65 -4.26 -0.47
C TYR A 336 -4.07 -5.46 0.38
N LEU A 337 -4.71 -6.47 -0.23
CA LEU A 337 -4.99 -7.72 0.49
C LEU A 337 -3.71 -8.53 0.70
N SER A 338 -3.43 -8.86 1.96
CA SER A 338 -2.31 -9.70 2.41
C SER A 338 -2.78 -10.83 3.34
N LEU A 339 -1.85 -11.66 3.81
CA LEU A 339 -2.15 -12.86 4.58
C LEU A 339 -2.99 -12.59 5.83
N ASP A 340 -2.70 -11.51 6.55
CA ASP A 340 -3.48 -10.96 7.67
C ASP A 340 -4.94 -10.67 7.28
N SER A 341 -5.18 -10.08 6.11
CA SER A 341 -6.53 -9.78 5.62
C SER A 341 -7.35 -11.07 5.46
N TYR A 342 -6.76 -12.09 4.81
CA TYR A 342 -7.42 -13.38 4.63
C TYR A 342 -7.54 -14.17 5.93
N ALA A 343 -6.53 -14.09 6.80
CA ALA A 343 -6.54 -14.78 8.08
C ALA A 343 -7.70 -14.30 8.96
N LEU A 344 -7.94 -12.98 9.04
CA LEU A 344 -9.08 -12.45 9.78
C LEU A 344 -10.42 -12.84 9.13
N VAL A 345 -10.53 -12.80 7.80
CA VAL A 345 -11.73 -13.27 7.07
C VAL A 345 -12.06 -14.74 7.41
N ALA A 346 -11.04 -15.59 7.50
CA ALA A 346 -11.19 -17.01 7.80
C ALA A 346 -11.47 -17.27 9.29
N ALA A 347 -10.89 -16.47 10.18
CA ALA A 347 -10.92 -16.68 11.63
C ALA A 347 -12.10 -16.01 12.35
N ALA A 348 -12.72 -14.99 11.77
CA ALA A 348 -13.84 -14.28 12.40
C ALA A 348 -15.04 -15.23 12.61
N PRO A 349 -15.63 -15.27 13.83
CA PRO A 349 -16.88 -16.01 14.07
C PRO A 349 -17.99 -15.54 13.14
N ARG A 350 -18.74 -16.48 12.55
CA ARG A 350 -19.76 -16.21 11.52
C ARG A 350 -21.20 -16.44 12.02
N GLU A 351 -21.45 -16.22 13.32
CA GLU A 351 -22.82 -16.24 13.85
C GLU A 351 -23.64 -15.09 13.26
N PRO A 352 -24.95 -15.29 12.98
CA PRO A 352 -25.81 -14.21 12.51
C PRO A 352 -25.83 -13.01 13.46
N VAL A 353 -25.56 -11.81 12.95
CA VAL A 353 -25.56 -10.55 13.70
C VAL A 353 -26.34 -9.46 12.98
N GLN A 354 -26.94 -8.55 13.75
CA GLN A 354 -27.61 -7.38 13.16
C GLN A 354 -26.60 -6.32 12.73
N ARG A 355 -25.59 -6.03 13.57
CA ARG A 355 -24.62 -4.98 13.32
C ARG A 355 -23.19 -5.44 13.57
N VAL A 356 -22.34 -5.23 12.56
CA VAL A 356 -20.89 -5.38 12.66
C VAL A 356 -20.20 -4.01 12.56
N LEU A 357 -19.13 -3.83 13.31
CA LEU A 357 -18.21 -2.71 13.19
C LEU A 357 -16.90 -3.20 12.57
N ASP A 358 -16.49 -2.62 11.46
CA ASP A 358 -15.18 -2.85 10.82
C ASP A 358 -14.30 -1.62 11.08
N VAL A 359 -13.34 -1.75 12.00
CA VAL A 359 -12.45 -0.67 12.44
C VAL A 359 -11.10 -0.79 11.77
N CYS A 360 -10.52 0.35 11.37
CA CYS A 360 -9.37 0.39 10.46
C CYS A 360 -9.73 -0.32 9.15
N CYS A 361 -10.90 0.02 8.60
CA CYS A 361 -11.54 -0.83 7.60
C CYS A 361 -10.77 -0.92 6.28
N GLY A 362 -9.92 0.05 5.93
CA GLY A 362 -9.14 0.02 4.70
C GLY A 362 -10.05 -0.11 3.47
N SER A 363 -9.93 -1.22 2.75
CA SER A 363 -10.81 -1.56 1.61
C SER A 363 -12.24 -1.97 2.00
N GLY A 364 -12.51 -2.17 3.29
CA GLY A 364 -13.76 -2.67 3.84
C GLY A 364 -13.92 -4.18 3.77
N VAL A 365 -12.84 -4.92 3.47
CA VAL A 365 -12.89 -6.35 3.18
C VAL A 365 -13.57 -7.17 4.29
N GLN A 366 -13.31 -6.85 5.56
CA GLN A 366 -13.82 -7.62 6.69
C GLN A 366 -15.33 -7.43 6.84
N GLY A 367 -15.79 -6.19 6.88
CA GLY A 367 -17.22 -5.86 6.97
C GLY A 367 -18.02 -6.27 5.73
N ILE A 368 -17.44 -6.23 4.53
CA ILE A 368 -18.11 -6.67 3.29
C ILE A 368 -18.29 -8.20 3.29
N VAL A 369 -17.28 -8.97 3.71
CA VAL A 369 -17.45 -10.41 3.90
C VAL A 369 -18.53 -10.69 4.95
N ALA A 370 -18.54 -9.95 6.06
CA ALA A 370 -19.58 -10.07 7.07
C ALA A 370 -20.98 -9.81 6.50
N LEU A 371 -21.18 -8.72 5.76
CA LEU A 371 -22.45 -8.38 5.08
C LEU A 371 -22.92 -9.47 4.11
N ARG A 372 -21.98 -10.16 3.48
CA ARG A 372 -22.27 -11.27 2.55
C ARG A 372 -22.68 -12.55 3.26
N THR A 373 -22.20 -12.78 4.48
CA THR A 373 -22.24 -14.11 5.10
C THR A 373 -23.05 -14.18 6.39
N TYR A 374 -22.96 -13.18 7.29
CA TYR A 374 -23.57 -13.28 8.61
C TYR A 374 -24.08 -11.96 9.23
N ALA A 375 -23.81 -10.77 8.65
CA ALA A 375 -24.21 -9.49 9.23
C ALA A 375 -25.33 -8.81 8.43
N GLU A 376 -26.34 -8.22 9.07
CA GLU A 376 -27.38 -7.44 8.37
C GLU A 376 -26.89 -6.05 7.94
N ARG A 377 -26.15 -5.35 8.80
CA ARG A 377 -25.57 -4.01 8.57
C ARG A 377 -24.12 -3.94 9.03
N ALA A 378 -23.33 -3.09 8.39
CA ALA A 378 -21.95 -2.81 8.78
C ALA A 378 -21.71 -1.31 8.96
N THR A 379 -20.94 -0.96 9.99
CA THR A 379 -20.34 0.37 10.14
C THR A 379 -18.85 0.25 9.88
N PHE A 380 -18.33 1.05 8.97
CA PHE A 380 -16.93 1.10 8.57
C PHE A 380 -16.27 2.35 9.13
N VAL A 381 -15.15 2.19 9.83
CA VAL A 381 -14.38 3.28 10.43
C VAL A 381 -12.95 3.26 9.93
N ASP A 382 -12.48 4.40 9.43
CA ASP A 382 -11.07 4.60 9.10
C ASP A 382 -10.66 6.08 9.29
N ILE A 383 -9.40 6.31 9.66
CA ILE A 383 -8.86 7.66 9.78
C ILE A 383 -8.50 8.23 8.40
N ASN A 384 -8.12 7.37 7.46
CA ASN A 384 -7.78 7.74 6.10
C ASN A 384 -9.08 7.91 5.27
N PRO A 385 -9.42 9.12 4.81
CA PRO A 385 -10.63 9.35 4.03
C PRO A 385 -10.63 8.58 2.70
N ARG A 386 -9.45 8.24 2.16
CA ARG A 386 -9.33 7.44 0.94
C ARG A 386 -9.72 5.99 1.16
N CYS A 387 -9.44 5.40 2.33
CA CYS A 387 -9.96 4.09 2.71
C CYS A 387 -11.49 4.07 2.62
N LEU A 388 -12.17 5.07 3.20
CA LEU A 388 -13.63 5.15 3.12
C LEU A 388 -14.17 5.38 1.70
N THR A 389 -13.37 5.93 0.79
CA THR A 389 -13.73 6.01 -0.64
C THR A 389 -13.71 4.62 -1.26
N PHE A 390 -12.67 3.84 -1.01
CA PHE A 390 -12.56 2.44 -1.44
C PHE A 390 -13.65 1.56 -0.78
N THR A 391 -13.91 1.72 0.52
CA THR A 391 -14.95 0.95 1.21
C THR A 391 -16.34 1.22 0.65
N ARG A 392 -16.66 2.48 0.32
CA ARG A 392 -17.93 2.83 -0.34
C ARG A 392 -18.03 2.20 -1.72
N PHE A 393 -16.96 2.28 -2.52
CA PHE A 393 -16.92 1.63 -3.82
C PHE A 393 -17.08 0.13 -3.73
N ASN A 394 -16.35 -0.54 -2.86
CA ASN A 394 -16.45 -1.98 -2.66
C ASN A 394 -17.83 -2.39 -2.12
N SER A 395 -18.45 -1.58 -1.28
CA SER A 395 -19.83 -1.80 -0.82
C SER A 395 -20.82 -1.70 -1.99
N ALA A 396 -20.70 -0.69 -2.87
CA ALA A 396 -21.56 -0.54 -4.04
C ALA A 396 -21.33 -1.62 -5.10
N LEU A 397 -20.07 -1.98 -5.35
CA LEU A 397 -19.63 -3.05 -6.25
C LEU A 397 -20.24 -4.40 -5.87
N ASN A 398 -20.40 -4.65 -4.57
CA ASN A 398 -20.98 -5.89 -4.06
C ASN A 398 -22.47 -5.77 -3.67
N GLY A 399 -23.13 -4.64 -3.95
CA GLY A 399 -24.57 -4.46 -3.68
C GLY A 399 -24.94 -4.27 -2.22
N PHE A 400 -23.99 -3.87 -1.37
CA PHE A 400 -24.19 -3.66 0.07
C PHE A 400 -24.17 -2.20 0.52
N TYR A 401 -24.11 -1.25 -0.41
CA TYR A 401 -24.02 0.18 -0.08
C TYR A 401 -25.12 0.66 0.90
N GLU A 402 -26.37 0.25 0.68
CA GLU A 402 -27.52 0.62 1.53
C GLU A 402 -27.51 -0.05 2.92
N ARG A 403 -26.65 -1.06 3.12
CA ARG A 403 -26.45 -1.78 4.39
C ARG A 403 -25.19 -1.29 5.13
N ALA A 404 -24.51 -0.27 4.61
CA ALA A 404 -23.24 0.23 5.09
C ALA A 404 -23.35 1.66 5.63
N SER A 405 -22.68 1.92 6.76
CA SER A 405 -22.42 3.27 7.30
C SER A 405 -20.93 3.54 7.31
N PHE A 406 -20.51 4.79 7.11
CA PHE A 406 -19.10 5.14 6.91
C PHE A 406 -18.72 6.32 7.80
N ILE A 407 -17.71 6.15 8.65
CA ILE A 407 -17.29 7.15 9.63
C ILE A 407 -15.80 7.39 9.45
N GLN A 408 -15.42 8.66 9.26
CA GLN A 408 -14.03 9.08 9.32
C GLN A 408 -13.66 9.39 10.77
N GLY A 409 -12.71 8.64 11.35
CA GLY A 409 -12.34 8.85 12.74
C GLY A 409 -11.24 7.90 13.23
N SER A 410 -10.67 8.24 14.39
CA SER A 410 -9.77 7.36 15.14
C SER A 410 -10.57 6.46 16.10
N VAL A 411 -10.02 5.30 16.43
CA VAL A 411 -10.56 4.37 17.43
C VAL A 411 -10.82 5.08 18.76
N ASP A 412 -9.92 5.97 19.18
CA ASP A 412 -10.00 6.69 20.47
C ASP A 412 -11.23 7.58 20.59
N THR A 413 -11.82 7.97 19.45
CA THR A 413 -12.95 8.91 19.38
C THR A 413 -14.30 8.21 19.26
N LEU A 414 -14.35 6.87 19.23
CA LEU A 414 -15.57 6.09 19.05
C LEU A 414 -16.32 5.88 20.38
N ASN A 415 -16.91 6.94 20.94
CA ASN A 415 -17.63 6.87 22.22
C ASN A 415 -19.17 6.91 22.07
N ASP A 416 -19.68 7.52 21.00
CA ASP A 416 -21.13 7.79 20.83
C ASP A 416 -21.79 6.88 19.78
N LEU A 417 -21.32 5.63 19.67
CA LEU A 417 -21.88 4.65 18.73
C LEU A 417 -22.82 3.66 19.42
N ASP A 418 -23.78 3.16 18.65
CA ASP A 418 -24.59 2.01 19.04
C ASP A 418 -23.73 0.77 19.31
N LEU A 419 -24.19 -0.11 20.20
CA LEU A 419 -23.53 -1.39 20.45
C LEU A 419 -23.63 -2.34 19.23
N PHE A 420 -22.52 -3.04 18.99
CA PHE A 420 -22.33 -4.01 17.93
C PHE A 420 -22.27 -5.43 18.49
N GLN A 421 -22.68 -6.41 17.69
CA GLN A 421 -22.56 -7.84 18.05
C GLN A 421 -21.25 -8.44 17.51
N ALA A 422 -20.60 -7.78 16.57
CA ALA A 422 -19.27 -8.13 16.10
C ALA A 422 -18.44 -6.87 15.84
N ILE A 423 -17.18 -6.90 16.26
CA ILE A 423 -16.15 -5.93 15.90
C ILE A 423 -15.03 -6.70 15.19
N LEU A 424 -14.69 -6.25 13.98
CA LEU A 424 -13.60 -6.77 13.17
C LEU A 424 -12.55 -5.67 13.08
N ALA A 425 -11.29 -6.02 13.27
CA ALA A 425 -10.21 -5.06 13.15
C ALA A 425 -8.95 -5.69 12.55
N ASN A 426 -8.52 -5.18 11.40
CA ASN A 426 -7.18 -5.39 10.89
C ASN A 426 -6.38 -4.08 10.98
N PRO A 427 -5.94 -3.69 12.19
CA PRO A 427 -5.24 -2.44 12.40
C PRO A 427 -3.77 -2.51 11.93
N PRO A 428 -3.11 -1.35 11.75
CA PRO A 428 -1.65 -1.31 11.60
C PRO A 428 -0.96 -1.97 12.81
N PHE A 429 0.19 -2.61 12.57
CA PHE A 429 0.96 -3.30 13.62
C PHE A 429 2.48 -3.15 13.51
N VAL A 430 3.01 -2.38 12.55
CA VAL A 430 4.46 -2.29 12.37
C VAL A 430 5.05 -1.37 13.45
N PRO A 431 5.96 -1.88 14.31
CA PRO A 431 6.66 -1.04 15.27
C PRO A 431 7.49 0.02 14.54
N ASN A 432 7.55 1.24 15.06
CA ASN A 432 8.35 2.29 14.46
C ASN A 432 9.05 3.17 15.52
N PRO A 433 9.96 2.58 16.32
CA PRO A 433 10.66 3.32 17.36
C PRO A 433 11.45 4.46 16.73
N GLU A 434 11.35 5.65 17.33
CA GLU A 434 12.01 6.88 16.85
C GLU A 434 11.70 7.26 15.38
N HIS A 435 10.59 6.75 14.81
CA HIS A 435 10.24 6.86 13.40
C HIS A 435 11.41 6.48 12.46
N THR A 436 12.10 5.39 12.80
CA THR A 436 13.30 4.91 12.09
C THR A 436 12.99 4.09 10.85
N ALA A 437 11.80 3.48 10.75
CA ALA A 437 11.37 2.69 9.59
C ALA A 437 10.58 3.52 8.59
N ALA A 438 11.11 3.68 7.37
CA ALA A 438 10.36 4.31 6.27
C ALA A 438 9.19 3.43 5.79
N ALA A 439 9.28 2.11 5.93
CA ALA A 439 8.21 1.18 5.56
C ALA A 439 6.98 1.26 6.51
N ALA A 440 7.16 1.82 7.71
CA ALA A 440 6.09 2.11 8.65
C ALA A 440 5.55 3.55 8.54
N ALA A 441 5.88 4.25 7.44
CA ALA A 441 5.40 5.61 7.18
C ALA A 441 3.95 5.68 6.65
N PRO A 442 3.46 4.76 5.77
CA PRO A 442 2.04 4.74 5.41
C PRO A 442 1.16 4.50 6.64
N LEU A 443 -0.01 5.14 6.70
CA LEU A 443 -0.92 5.03 7.83
C LEU A 443 -1.34 3.59 8.15
N TYR A 444 -1.51 2.73 7.12
CA TYR A 444 -1.93 1.33 7.31
C TYR A 444 -0.83 0.44 7.92
N SER A 445 0.41 0.91 8.02
CA SER A 445 1.51 0.16 8.64
C SER A 445 1.85 0.69 10.03
N GLY A 446 1.84 2.02 10.21
CA GLY A 446 2.38 2.67 11.41
C GLY A 446 1.50 2.48 12.65
N ALA A 447 2.05 1.82 13.68
CA ALA A 447 1.31 1.49 14.92
C ALA A 447 2.02 1.94 16.21
N GLY A 448 2.77 3.04 16.13
CA GLY A 448 3.49 3.60 17.27
C GLY A 448 4.87 2.96 17.50
N CYS A 449 5.47 3.22 18.65
CA CYS A 449 6.86 2.82 18.94
C CYS A 449 7.06 1.31 19.01
N ASP A 450 6.13 0.59 19.63
CA ASP A 450 6.17 -0.86 19.86
C ASP A 450 5.28 -1.65 18.89
N GLY A 451 4.49 -0.97 18.07
CA GLY A 451 3.59 -1.59 17.10
C GLY A 451 2.21 -1.96 17.67
N GLU A 452 1.92 -1.62 18.93
CA GLU A 452 0.71 -2.07 19.63
C GLU A 452 -0.27 -0.94 19.97
N ALA A 453 0.04 0.31 19.60
CA ALA A 453 -0.75 1.47 20.02
C ALA A 453 -2.22 1.37 19.56
N VAL A 454 -2.46 0.90 18.33
CA VAL A 454 -3.82 0.80 17.77
C VAL A 454 -4.56 -0.41 18.33
N HIS A 455 -3.92 -1.56 18.53
CA HIS A 455 -4.52 -2.71 19.22
C HIS A 455 -4.94 -2.37 20.64
N ARG A 456 -4.05 -1.70 21.39
CA ARG A 456 -4.36 -1.22 22.74
C ARG A 456 -5.62 -0.37 22.75
N ALA A 457 -5.71 0.61 21.84
CA ALA A 457 -6.89 1.46 21.71
C ALA A 457 -8.17 0.67 21.38
N ILE A 458 -8.07 -0.33 20.49
CA ILE A 458 -9.20 -1.22 20.15
C ILE A 458 -9.67 -2.00 21.38
N PHE A 459 -8.77 -2.64 22.12
CA PHE A 459 -9.13 -3.43 23.30
C PHE A 459 -9.68 -2.55 24.44
N ALA A 460 -9.08 -1.37 24.65
CA ALA A 460 -9.58 -0.40 25.61
C ALA A 460 -11.00 0.09 25.27
N LYS A 461 -11.33 0.22 23.97
CA LYS A 461 -12.67 0.66 23.51
C LYS A 461 -13.68 -0.45 23.32
N ALA A 462 -13.24 -1.71 23.21
CA ALA A 462 -14.10 -2.85 22.85
C ALA A 462 -15.34 -2.97 23.75
N LEU A 463 -15.21 -2.70 25.05
CA LEU A 463 -16.29 -2.82 26.03
C LEU A 463 -17.42 -1.79 25.86
N HIS A 464 -17.11 -0.61 25.34
CA HIS A 464 -18.12 0.43 25.09
C HIS A 464 -18.87 0.19 23.78
N LEU A 465 -18.30 -0.66 22.91
CA LEU A 465 -18.80 -0.90 21.56
C LEU A 465 -19.45 -2.28 21.41
N LEU A 466 -19.15 -3.24 22.28
CA LEU A 466 -19.71 -4.60 22.24
C LEU A 466 -20.99 -4.74 23.08
N GLY A 467 -22.04 -5.27 22.45
CA GLY A 467 -23.21 -5.78 23.15
C GLY A 467 -22.91 -7.07 23.93
N ASN A 468 -23.83 -7.48 24.81
CA ASN A 468 -23.75 -8.78 25.48
C ASN A 468 -23.73 -9.92 24.45
N GLY A 469 -22.83 -10.88 24.62
CA GLY A 469 -22.60 -11.98 23.69
C GLY A 469 -21.80 -11.60 22.43
N GLY A 470 -21.42 -10.32 22.27
CA GLY A 470 -20.72 -9.85 21.08
C GLY A 470 -19.25 -10.28 21.03
N TYR A 471 -18.69 -10.29 19.81
CA TYR A 471 -17.33 -10.76 19.53
C TYR A 471 -16.43 -9.64 19.00
N LEU A 472 -15.18 -9.59 19.44
CA LEU A 472 -14.09 -8.85 18.80
C LEU A 472 -13.13 -9.84 18.15
N SER A 473 -12.76 -9.62 16.89
CA SER A 473 -11.73 -10.39 16.18
C SER A 473 -10.68 -9.44 15.61
N THR A 474 -9.42 -9.66 15.97
CA THR A 474 -8.30 -8.85 15.46
C THR A 474 -7.10 -9.71 15.08
N VAL A 475 -6.30 -9.19 14.16
CA VAL A 475 -5.11 -9.82 13.58
C VAL A 475 -3.94 -8.85 13.65
N ALA A 476 -2.71 -9.36 13.83
CA ALA A 476 -1.47 -8.59 13.71
C ALA A 476 -0.23 -9.46 13.78
N GLU A 477 0.90 -8.92 13.35
CA GLU A 477 2.19 -9.37 13.86
C GLU A 477 2.51 -8.65 15.17
N VAL A 478 2.60 -9.39 16.26
CA VAL A 478 2.74 -8.84 17.62
C VAL A 478 4.15 -9.01 18.17
N PRO A 479 4.66 -8.03 18.93
CA PRO A 479 5.93 -8.18 19.63
C PRO A 479 5.80 -9.16 20.79
N ASN A 480 6.86 -9.91 21.08
CA ASN A 480 7.02 -10.70 22.31
C ASN A 480 5.75 -11.50 22.68
N PRO A 481 5.30 -12.41 21.81
CA PRO A 481 3.98 -13.03 21.88
C PRO A 481 3.73 -13.81 23.17
N GLU A 482 4.78 -14.23 23.88
CA GLU A 482 4.67 -14.87 25.21
C GLU A 482 3.99 -14.02 26.28
N SER A 483 3.93 -12.71 26.11
CA SER A 483 3.30 -11.79 27.06
C SER A 483 2.06 -11.08 26.48
N LEU A 484 1.64 -11.45 25.26
CA LEU A 484 0.49 -10.83 24.60
C LEU A 484 -0.80 -11.01 25.42
N ALA A 485 -1.04 -12.21 25.96
CA ALA A 485 -2.21 -12.48 26.82
C ALA A 485 -2.27 -11.49 27.99
N THR A 486 -1.17 -11.30 28.70
CA THR A 486 -1.08 -10.34 29.81
C THR A 486 -1.35 -8.91 29.34
N ARG A 487 -0.72 -8.47 28.23
CA ARG A 487 -0.94 -7.12 27.71
C ARG A 487 -2.38 -6.88 27.27
N VAL A 488 -3.01 -7.85 26.60
CA VAL A 488 -4.44 -7.75 26.21
C VAL A 488 -5.33 -7.62 27.43
N LYS A 489 -5.04 -8.36 28.51
CA LYS A 489 -5.75 -8.20 29.78
C LYS A 489 -5.61 -6.76 30.30
N ASP A 490 -4.38 -6.26 30.35
CA ASP A 490 -4.09 -4.91 30.85
C ASP A 490 -4.82 -3.85 30.01
N TRP A 491 -4.83 -3.97 28.67
CA TRP A 491 -5.53 -3.04 27.78
C TRP A 491 -7.06 -3.04 27.99
N ILE A 492 -7.64 -4.21 28.23
CA ILE A 492 -9.07 -4.34 28.55
C ILE A 492 -9.36 -3.69 29.91
N GLU A 493 -8.49 -3.88 30.91
CA GLU A 493 -8.64 -3.29 32.24
C GLU A 493 -8.40 -1.76 32.24
N GLU A 494 -7.49 -1.26 31.40
CA GLU A 494 -7.26 0.18 31.19
C GLU A 494 -8.55 0.90 30.75
N GLY A 495 -9.31 0.32 29.81
CA GLY A 495 -10.60 0.87 29.39
C GLY A 495 -11.68 0.87 30.47
N GLN A 496 -11.64 -0.08 31.41
CA GLN A 496 -12.64 -0.20 32.49
C GLN A 496 -12.55 0.93 33.53
N ALA A 497 -11.35 1.48 33.74
CA ALA A 497 -11.10 2.51 34.73
C ALA A 497 -11.91 3.79 34.46
N GLU A 498 -12.40 4.00 33.24
CA GLU A 498 -13.22 5.15 32.85
C GLU A 498 -14.69 5.04 33.34
N ASP A 499 -15.26 3.82 33.47
CA ASP A 499 -16.70 3.58 33.68
C ASP A 499 -17.07 2.79 34.97
N GLY A 500 -16.10 2.18 35.65
CA GLY A 500 -16.31 1.49 36.94
C GLY A 500 -17.10 0.17 36.89
N VAL A 501 -17.42 -0.36 35.69
CA VAL A 501 -18.09 -1.66 35.48
C VAL A 501 -17.06 -2.70 35.06
N ARG A 502 -17.00 -3.84 35.77
CA ARG A 502 -16.15 -4.98 35.38
C ARG A 502 -16.89 -5.88 34.38
N PRO A 503 -16.39 -6.04 33.15
CA PRO A 503 -16.97 -6.96 32.18
C PRO A 503 -16.55 -8.41 32.47
N ASP A 504 -17.40 -9.35 32.09
CA ASP A 504 -16.96 -10.72 31.84
C ASP A 504 -16.56 -10.83 30.36
N MET A 505 -15.28 -11.11 30.12
CA MET A 505 -14.76 -11.35 28.77
C MET A 505 -13.97 -12.64 28.71
N THR A 506 -14.25 -13.46 27.70
CA THR A 506 -13.42 -14.59 27.32
C THR A 506 -12.55 -14.21 26.14
N VAL A 507 -11.22 -14.32 26.27
CA VAL A 507 -10.24 -14.00 25.24
C VAL A 507 -9.46 -15.25 24.85
N LYS A 508 -9.26 -15.46 23.55
CA LYS A 508 -8.46 -16.54 22.99
C LYS A 508 -7.37 -15.95 22.11
N VAL A 509 -6.13 -16.30 22.44
CA VAL A 509 -4.94 -15.85 21.73
C VAL A 509 -4.38 -17.03 20.93
N PHE A 510 -4.10 -16.78 19.65
CA PHE A 510 -3.47 -17.72 18.73
C PHE A 510 -2.21 -17.06 18.19
N THR A 511 -1.08 -17.76 18.22
CA THR A 511 0.21 -17.21 17.79
C THR A 511 0.92 -18.09 16.77
N GLY A 512 1.61 -17.42 15.87
CA GLY A 512 2.45 -17.95 14.81
C GLY A 512 3.84 -18.37 15.31
N LYS A 513 4.71 -18.77 14.38
CA LYS A 513 6.14 -18.95 14.66
C LYS A 513 6.75 -17.63 15.16
N ARG A 514 7.58 -17.71 16.20
CA ARG A 514 8.38 -16.57 16.65
C ARG A 514 9.53 -16.34 15.70
N VAL A 515 9.63 -15.10 15.21
CA VAL A 515 10.73 -14.61 14.39
C VAL A 515 11.52 -13.61 15.21
N PRO A 516 12.85 -13.76 15.36
CA PRO A 516 13.66 -12.74 16.00
C PRO A 516 13.44 -11.37 15.35
N ALA A 517 13.33 -10.31 16.14
CA ALA A 517 13.01 -8.97 15.66
C ALA A 517 13.97 -8.48 14.56
N GLU A 518 15.25 -8.85 14.65
CA GLU A 518 16.25 -8.54 13.62
C GLU A 518 16.02 -9.28 12.30
N GLU A 519 15.56 -10.53 12.34
CA GLU A 519 15.29 -11.32 11.15
C GLU A 519 14.00 -10.85 10.47
N TYR A 520 12.96 -10.59 11.27
CA TYR A 520 11.70 -10.04 10.82
C TYR A 520 11.92 -8.84 9.91
N TRP A 521 12.69 -7.87 10.39
CA TRP A 521 12.89 -6.62 9.67
C TRP A 521 13.94 -6.67 8.56
N ARG A 522 14.93 -7.56 8.62
CA ARG A 522 15.91 -7.74 7.54
C ARG A 522 15.24 -8.09 6.22
N SER A 523 14.14 -8.86 6.26
CA SER A 523 13.34 -9.18 5.08
C SER A 523 12.59 -7.94 4.55
N ALA A 524 12.02 -7.13 5.44
CA ALA A 524 11.26 -5.93 5.11
C ALA A 524 12.12 -4.71 4.69
N THR A 525 13.45 -4.76 4.89
CA THR A 525 14.38 -3.64 4.63
C THR A 525 15.55 -3.93 3.71
N GLN A 526 15.43 -4.95 2.87
CA GLN A 526 16.48 -5.33 1.91
C GLN A 526 16.94 -4.16 1.01
N GLU A 527 16.06 -3.21 0.71
CA GLU A 527 16.36 -2.03 -0.12
C GLU A 527 16.69 -0.75 0.67
N ARG A 528 16.86 -0.84 2.00
CA ARG A 528 17.15 0.32 2.86
C ARG A 528 18.65 0.53 3.09
N SER A 529 19.02 1.69 3.61
CA SER A 529 20.41 1.96 3.99
C SER A 529 20.82 1.10 5.18
N GLU A 530 22.13 0.83 5.30
CA GLU A 530 22.66 0.11 6.46
C GLU A 530 22.39 0.86 7.77
N LEU A 531 22.46 2.20 7.72
CA LEU A 531 22.08 3.05 8.84
C LEU A 531 20.64 2.83 9.29
N GLU A 532 19.68 2.81 8.36
CA GLU A 532 18.26 2.60 8.67
C GLU A 532 18.03 1.23 9.29
N ARG A 533 18.63 0.17 8.72
CA ARG A 533 18.54 -1.19 9.26
C ARG A 533 19.08 -1.28 10.69
N ARG A 534 20.27 -0.71 10.93
CA ARG A 534 20.91 -0.74 12.24
C ARG A 534 20.13 0.09 13.27
N SER A 535 19.76 1.31 12.93
CA SER A 535 19.01 2.21 13.82
C SER A 535 17.63 1.65 14.17
N TYR A 536 16.95 1.01 13.23
CA TYR A 536 15.69 0.34 13.53
C TYR A 536 15.88 -0.87 14.46
N ALA A 537 16.88 -1.72 14.20
CA ALA A 537 17.18 -2.86 15.09
C ALA A 537 17.55 -2.41 16.51
N GLU A 538 18.34 -1.34 16.64
CA GLU A 538 18.66 -0.71 17.93
C GLU A 538 17.40 -0.14 18.60
N GLY A 539 16.55 0.54 17.83
CA GLY A 539 15.27 1.08 18.29
C GLY A 539 14.35 -0.01 18.85
N LEU A 540 14.19 -1.13 18.14
CA LEU A 540 13.39 -2.27 18.60
C LEU A 540 13.91 -2.82 19.93
N ARG A 541 15.23 -3.03 20.04
CA ARG A 541 15.85 -3.48 21.30
C ARG A 541 15.62 -2.47 22.43
N ALA A 542 15.69 -1.17 22.14
CA ALA A 542 15.50 -0.11 23.14
C ALA A 542 14.05 -0.05 23.68
N VAL A 543 13.05 -0.34 22.85
CA VAL A 543 11.64 -0.46 23.28
C VAL A 543 11.28 -1.86 23.78
N GLY A 544 12.25 -2.77 23.88
CA GLY A 544 12.07 -4.11 24.43
C GLY A 544 11.47 -5.14 23.48
N VAL A 545 11.41 -4.86 22.17
CA VAL A 545 10.92 -5.82 21.17
C VAL A 545 12.07 -6.74 20.73
N HIS A 546 12.03 -8.02 21.13
CA HIS A 546 13.06 -9.02 20.80
C HIS A 546 12.59 -10.06 19.77
N CYS A 547 11.29 -10.28 19.64
CA CYS A 547 10.71 -11.13 18.60
C CYS A 547 9.34 -10.65 18.16
N MET A 548 8.92 -11.05 16.97
CA MET A 548 7.59 -10.84 16.40
C MET A 548 6.95 -12.20 16.12
N ALA A 549 5.62 -12.26 16.08
CA ALA A 549 4.90 -13.42 15.55
C ALA A 549 3.54 -13.00 15.00
N GLU A 550 3.06 -13.71 13.98
CA GLU A 550 1.66 -13.66 13.58
C GLU A 550 0.76 -13.92 14.79
N ALA A 551 -0.38 -13.24 14.88
CA ALA A 551 -1.36 -13.49 15.92
C ALA A 551 -2.78 -13.21 15.44
N LEU A 552 -3.71 -13.93 16.07
CA LEU A 552 -5.13 -13.68 16.06
C LEU A 552 -5.61 -13.63 17.50
N VAL A 553 -6.34 -12.57 17.85
CA VAL A 553 -6.95 -12.43 19.17
C VAL A 553 -8.45 -12.31 18.98
N LEU A 554 -9.18 -13.26 19.55
CA LEU A 554 -10.64 -13.28 19.54
C LEU A 554 -11.11 -13.06 20.98
N ALA A 555 -12.07 -12.17 21.17
CA ALA A 555 -12.67 -11.90 22.47
C ALA A 555 -14.20 -11.97 22.39
N ARG A 556 -14.85 -12.50 23.43
CA ARG A 556 -16.31 -12.51 23.58
C ARG A 556 -16.67 -11.75 24.83
N HIS A 557 -17.67 -10.88 24.75
CA HIS A 557 -18.28 -10.26 25.91
C HIS A 557 -19.37 -11.17 26.46
N ASP A 558 -19.14 -11.79 27.63
CA ASP A 558 -20.02 -12.80 28.22
C ASP A 558 -21.24 -12.21 28.95
N GLY A 559 -21.34 -10.88 29.01
CA GLY A 559 -22.43 -10.13 29.62
C GLY A 559 -22.05 -9.49 30.95
N ARG A 560 -23.00 -8.77 31.54
CA ARG A 560 -22.87 -8.14 32.87
C ARG A 560 -23.51 -9.05 33.91
N SER A 561 -22.75 -9.54 34.89
CA SER A 561 -23.34 -10.20 36.07
C SER A 561 -24.15 -9.16 36.87
N GLU A 562 -25.48 -9.28 36.90
CA GLU A 562 -26.35 -8.48 37.78
C GLU A 562 -26.31 -8.95 39.25
N LEU A 563 -25.66 -10.08 39.54
CA LEU A 563 -25.79 -10.79 40.82
C LEU A 563 -24.54 -10.79 41.71
N SER A 564 -23.45 -10.13 41.33
CA SER A 564 -22.27 -10.01 42.20
C SER A 564 -21.54 -8.69 41.98
N HIS A 565 -21.49 -7.85 43.01
CA HIS A 565 -20.69 -6.62 43.01
C HIS A 565 -19.16 -6.87 43.05
N ASP A 566 -18.65 -8.08 42.77
CA ASP A 566 -17.25 -8.38 43.10
C ASP A 566 -16.41 -9.29 42.19
N VAL A 567 -16.88 -9.90 41.09
CA VAL A 567 -15.94 -10.69 40.24
C VAL A 567 -16.35 -10.72 38.76
N GLY A 568 -16.08 -9.64 38.02
CA GLY A 568 -15.88 -9.78 36.57
C GLY A 568 -14.53 -10.44 36.32
N SER A 569 -14.45 -11.41 35.40
CA SER A 569 -13.20 -12.13 35.09
C SER A 569 -12.86 -12.08 33.61
N VAL A 570 -11.64 -11.65 33.29
CA VAL A 570 -11.04 -11.81 31.96
C VAL A 570 -10.37 -13.17 31.92
N VAL A 571 -10.97 -14.13 31.22
CA VAL A 571 -10.40 -15.47 31.03
C VAL A 571 -9.63 -15.49 29.74
N ILE A 572 -8.31 -15.63 29.82
CA ILE A 572 -7.45 -15.71 28.64
C ILE A 572 -6.86 -17.11 28.53
N SER A 573 -7.03 -17.74 27.37
CA SER A 573 -6.35 -18.99 27.05
C SER A 573 -5.41 -18.81 25.85
N ASP A 574 -4.15 -19.15 26.06
CA ASP A 574 -3.17 -19.31 24.98
C ASP A 574 -3.38 -20.67 24.30
N ASN A 575 -3.47 -20.65 22.98
CA ASN A 575 -3.55 -21.88 22.19
C ASN A 575 -2.18 -22.32 21.69
N VAL A 576 -2.08 -23.58 21.29
CA VAL A 576 -0.84 -24.17 20.76
C VAL A 576 -0.35 -23.37 19.56
N GLN A 577 0.91 -22.95 19.63
CA GLN A 577 1.60 -22.22 18.57
C GLN A 577 1.53 -22.98 17.24
N ARG A 578 1.31 -22.24 16.15
CA ARG A 578 1.25 -22.76 14.77
C ARG A 578 2.34 -22.10 13.95
N ASP A 579 3.13 -22.87 13.19
CA ASP A 579 4.26 -22.27 12.46
C ASP A 579 3.84 -21.31 11.34
N GLN A 580 2.71 -21.58 10.68
CA GLN A 580 2.15 -20.75 9.60
C GLN A 580 0.67 -20.46 9.89
N LEU A 581 0.41 -19.71 10.96
CA LEU A 581 -0.95 -19.48 11.46
C LEU A 581 -1.85 -18.86 10.38
N TRP A 582 -1.36 -17.83 9.68
CA TRP A 582 -2.15 -17.12 8.68
C TRP A 582 -2.33 -17.87 7.36
N VAL A 583 -1.55 -18.93 7.11
CA VAL A 583 -1.64 -19.75 5.88
C VAL A 583 -2.53 -20.98 6.06
N ASP A 584 -2.82 -21.37 7.30
CA ASP A 584 -3.60 -22.57 7.67
C ASP A 584 -5.11 -22.29 7.66
N ASP A 585 -5.69 -22.04 6.47
CA ASP A 585 -7.11 -21.68 6.29
C ASP A 585 -8.08 -22.69 6.91
N GLU A 586 -7.78 -24.00 6.81
CA GLU A 586 -8.60 -25.06 7.42
C GLU A 586 -8.65 -24.90 8.94
N TYR A 587 -7.50 -24.67 9.59
CA TYR A 587 -7.47 -24.44 11.03
C TYR A 587 -8.20 -23.17 11.45
N LEU A 588 -8.01 -22.07 10.71
CA LEU A 588 -8.67 -20.81 10.99
C LEU A 588 -10.20 -20.98 10.95
N ARG A 589 -10.73 -21.65 9.93
CA ARG A 589 -12.19 -21.84 9.77
C ARG A 589 -12.79 -22.88 10.72
N THR A 590 -12.07 -23.96 11.01
CA THR A 590 -12.64 -25.11 11.76
C THR A 590 -12.31 -25.11 13.25
N ARG A 591 -11.28 -24.37 13.67
CA ARG A 591 -10.87 -24.30 15.08
C ARG A 591 -10.94 -22.89 15.62
N VAL A 592 -10.37 -21.91 14.92
CA VAL A 592 -10.32 -20.53 15.43
C VAL A 592 -11.71 -19.88 15.39
N ALA A 593 -12.39 -19.89 14.25
CA ALA A 593 -13.71 -19.26 14.10
C ALA A 593 -14.79 -19.84 15.04
N LEU A 594 -14.65 -21.10 15.45
CA LEU A 594 -15.60 -21.78 16.33
C LEU A 594 -15.23 -21.69 17.82
N CYS A 595 -14.07 -21.13 18.17
CA CYS A 595 -13.52 -21.29 19.51
C CYS A 595 -14.28 -20.54 20.62
N LEU A 596 -15.02 -19.48 20.28
CA LEU A 596 -15.80 -18.67 21.23
C LEU A 596 -17.32 -18.93 21.13
N LEU A 597 -17.72 -19.85 20.25
CA LEU A 597 -19.12 -20.21 20.09
C LEU A 597 -19.56 -21.11 21.27
N PRO A 598 -20.80 -20.95 21.77
CA PRO A 598 -21.36 -21.88 22.74
C PRO A 598 -21.28 -23.32 22.20
N SER A 599 -20.96 -24.26 23.09
CA SER A 599 -20.83 -25.69 22.76
C SER A 599 -22.16 -26.37 22.46
#